data_AF-A0A952FRQ9-F1
#
_entry.id   AF-A0A952FRQ9-F1
#
_cell.length_a   1.000
_cell.length_b   1.000
_cell.length_c   1.000
_cell.angle_alpha   90.00
_cell.angle_beta   90.00
_cell.angle_gamma   90.00
#
_symmetry.space_group_name_H-M   'P 1'
#
loop_
_entity.id
_entity.type
_entity.pdbx_description
1 polymer ?
#
loop_
_entity_poly.entity_id
_entity_poly.type
_entity_poly.pdbx_seq_one_letter_code
_entity_poly.pdbx_strand_id
1 'polypeptide(L)'
;MPVIDSARTVGVWGGIAAAPVFLLLFASLSCWAGAAAAGHRTSAAFSAREDGWMSAQSIMAPPPDEAAVIAQEYRGAVDDGSSAALIRFIARHPDHALAEEARRRLALRTEPDGRSLAGDPDAAVYSAFDAARRAGTARAYRDFASTYANHPLAAEAERQALALQ
;
A
#
# COMPACT_ATOMS: atom_id res chain seq x y z
N MET A 1 -34.62 27.21 -59.83
CA MET A 1 -36.00 26.87 -59.40
C MET A 1 -35.90 26.24 -58.02
N PRO A 2 -36.70 26.68 -57.04
CA PRO A 2 -36.43 26.58 -55.61
C PRO A 2 -37.28 25.50 -54.90
N VAL A 3 -37.25 25.51 -53.56
CA VAL A 3 -38.21 24.95 -52.57
C VAL A 3 -38.12 23.42 -52.35
N ILE A 4 -38.18 22.81 -51.15
CA ILE A 4 -38.65 23.21 -49.81
C ILE A 4 -37.90 22.38 -48.74
N ASP A 5 -37.63 23.02 -47.61
CA ASP A 5 -37.38 22.49 -46.27
C ASP A 5 -38.49 21.53 -45.77
N SER A 6 -38.16 20.54 -44.93
CA SER A 6 -39.10 19.97 -43.95
C SER A 6 -38.38 19.24 -42.82
N ALA A 7 -38.64 19.77 -41.63
CA ALA A 7 -38.18 19.34 -40.33
C ALA A 7 -38.87 18.06 -39.80
N ARG A 8 -38.31 17.60 -38.67
CA ARG A 8 -38.87 16.73 -37.61
C ARG A 8 -38.98 15.24 -37.94
N THR A 9 -38.37 14.42 -37.10
CA THR A 9 -39.12 13.56 -36.15
C THR A 9 -38.19 13.04 -35.05
N VAL A 10 -38.65 13.21 -33.82
CA VAL A 10 -38.09 12.69 -32.57
C VAL A 10 -38.40 11.19 -32.51
N GLY A 11 -37.42 10.36 -32.16
CA GLY A 11 -37.60 8.91 -32.02
C GLY A 11 -36.88 8.36 -30.79
N VAL A 12 -37.50 8.52 -29.63
CA VAL A 12 -37.31 7.68 -28.44
C VAL A 12 -37.90 6.30 -28.75
N TRP A 13 -37.12 5.21 -28.67
CA TRP A 13 -37.50 3.81 -28.34
C TRP A 13 -36.18 3.11 -27.94
N GLY A 14 -35.97 2.68 -26.69
CA GLY A 14 -36.39 1.36 -26.15
C GLY A 14 -35.58 0.24 -26.82
N GLY A 15 -34.75 -0.59 -26.18
CA GLY A 15 -34.59 -1.01 -24.80
C GLY A 15 -34.31 -2.52 -24.82
N ILE A 16 -33.21 -3.00 -24.23
CA ILE A 16 -32.98 -4.41 -23.83
C ILE A 16 -31.91 -4.33 -22.71
N ALA A 17 -32.25 -4.29 -21.41
CA ALA A 17 -32.66 -5.38 -20.54
C ALA A 17 -31.62 -6.52 -20.43
N ALA A 18 -30.91 -6.59 -19.30
CA ALA A 18 -30.70 -7.82 -18.52
C ALA A 18 -29.87 -7.54 -17.26
N ALA A 19 -30.52 -7.61 -16.10
CA ALA A 19 -29.89 -7.81 -14.79
C ALA A 19 -29.37 -9.28 -14.69
N PRO A 20 -28.58 -9.64 -13.65
CA PRO A 20 -29.16 -9.81 -12.33
C PRO A 20 -28.33 -9.21 -11.19
N VAL A 21 -29.08 -8.56 -10.30
CA VAL A 21 -28.79 -8.39 -8.88
C VAL A 21 -28.57 -9.77 -8.26
N PHE A 22 -27.35 -10.06 -7.80
CA PHE A 22 -27.13 -11.15 -6.84
C PHE A 22 -27.04 -10.56 -5.44
N LEU A 23 -28.21 -10.60 -4.79
CA LEU A 23 -28.38 -10.44 -3.36
C LEU A 23 -27.90 -11.74 -2.69
N LEU A 24 -26.81 -11.69 -1.91
CA LEU A 24 -26.57 -12.68 -0.87
C LEU A 24 -26.09 -12.00 0.41
N LEU A 25 -27.09 -11.76 1.26
CA LEU A 25 -26.96 -11.68 2.70
C LEU A 25 -26.61 -13.09 3.20
N PHE A 26 -25.47 -13.27 3.87
CA PHE A 26 -25.27 -14.42 4.77
C PHE A 26 -24.50 -13.99 6.01
N ALA A 27 -25.18 -14.19 7.14
CA ALA A 27 -24.68 -14.04 8.48
C ALA A 27 -23.65 -15.12 8.82
N SER A 28 -22.67 -14.79 9.66
CA SER A 28 -22.29 -15.74 10.72
C SER A 28 -21.60 -15.03 11.88
N LEU A 29 -22.30 -15.06 13.01
CA LEU A 29 -21.77 -14.86 14.34
C LEU A 29 -20.70 -15.92 14.60
N SER A 30 -19.47 -15.52 14.89
CA SER A 30 -18.54 -16.37 15.63
C SER A 30 -18.47 -15.88 17.07
N CYS A 31 -19.29 -16.52 17.90
CA CYS A 31 -19.16 -16.58 19.34
C CYS A 31 -17.71 -16.95 19.72
N TRP A 32 -17.05 -16.13 20.53
CA TRP A 32 -16.02 -16.64 21.43
C TRP A 32 -16.51 -16.43 22.86
N ALA A 33 -17.25 -17.42 23.35
CA ALA A 33 -17.56 -17.58 24.76
C ALA A 33 -16.50 -18.52 25.36
N GLY A 34 -15.70 -18.01 26.29
CA GLY A 34 -14.83 -18.78 27.16
C GLY A 34 -14.99 -18.26 28.58
N ALA A 35 -15.96 -18.81 29.31
CA ALA A 35 -16.16 -18.54 30.73
C ALA A 35 -15.29 -19.50 31.56
N ALA A 36 -14.51 -18.95 32.49
CA ALA A 36 -13.97 -19.69 33.63
C ALA A 36 -14.00 -18.79 34.87
N ALA A 37 -14.91 -19.10 35.79
CA ALA A 37 -15.02 -18.49 37.10
C ALA A 37 -14.10 -19.21 38.09
N ALA A 38 -13.40 -18.44 38.95
CA ALA A 38 -13.19 -18.76 40.37
C ALA A 38 -12.30 -17.71 41.06
N GLY A 39 -12.75 -17.26 42.23
CA GLY A 39 -11.85 -16.93 43.34
C GLY A 39 -11.65 -15.45 43.67
N HIS A 40 -12.62 -14.85 44.36
CA HIS A 40 -12.36 -13.73 45.26
C HIS A 40 -11.53 -14.24 46.45
N ARG A 41 -10.32 -13.68 46.64
CA ARG A 41 -9.68 -13.59 47.96
C ARG A 41 -9.13 -12.18 48.14
N THR A 42 -9.81 -11.43 48.99
CA THR A 42 -9.32 -10.19 49.60
C THR A 42 -8.33 -10.55 50.69
N SER A 43 -7.16 -9.92 50.70
CA SER A 43 -6.33 -9.69 51.90
C SER A 43 -5.36 -8.57 51.58
N ALA A 44 -5.66 -7.40 52.11
CA ALA A 44 -4.75 -6.28 52.19
C ALA A 44 -3.59 -6.64 53.14
N ALA A 45 -2.36 -6.44 52.67
CA ALA A 45 -1.25 -6.09 53.53
C ALA A 45 -0.39 -5.10 52.76
N PHE A 46 -0.67 -3.83 53.04
CA PHE A 46 0.19 -2.69 52.78
C PHE A 46 1.56 -2.97 53.41
N SER A 47 2.55 -3.23 52.57
CA SER A 47 3.96 -3.05 52.92
C SER A 47 4.57 -2.13 51.87
N ALA A 48 4.09 -0.90 51.89
CA ALA A 48 4.85 0.23 51.38
C ALA A 48 5.87 0.60 52.45
N ARG A 49 7.11 0.15 52.29
CA ARG A 49 8.26 0.93 52.77
C ARG A 49 9.53 0.55 52.01
N GLU A 50 9.90 1.48 51.13
CA GLU A 50 11.28 1.87 50.83
C GLU A 50 12.19 0.83 50.16
N ASP A 51 12.09 0.80 48.82
CA ASP A 51 13.25 0.95 47.95
C ASP A 51 12.81 1.89 46.81
N GLY A 52 13.12 3.19 46.83
CA GLY A 52 14.48 3.65 47.07
C GLY A 52 15.20 3.97 45.75
N TRP A 53 14.53 4.63 44.80
CA TRP A 53 15.18 5.63 43.95
C TRP A 53 16.46 5.20 43.17
N MET A 54 16.49 4.01 42.55
CA MET A 54 17.56 3.66 41.58
C MET A 54 17.08 3.01 40.27
N SER A 55 15.79 3.01 39.95
CA SER A 55 15.28 2.43 38.69
C SER A 55 15.16 3.44 37.54
N ALA A 56 15.58 4.69 37.73
CA ALA A 56 15.68 5.71 36.68
C ALA A 56 17.03 5.65 35.94
N GLN A 57 17.67 4.47 35.90
CA GLN A 57 18.53 4.18 34.77
C GLN A 57 17.59 4.03 33.58
N SER A 58 17.30 5.13 32.89
CA SER A 58 16.95 5.09 31.48
C SER A 58 18.09 4.34 30.80
N ILE A 59 17.96 3.02 30.77
CA ILE A 59 18.70 2.16 29.86
C ILE A 59 18.22 2.65 28.50
N MET A 60 18.93 3.62 27.93
CA MET A 60 18.81 3.95 26.52
C MET A 60 18.94 2.61 25.81
N ALA A 61 17.84 2.12 25.25
CA ALA A 61 17.87 0.88 24.49
C ALA A 61 18.98 1.04 23.45
N PRO A 62 19.87 0.05 23.28
CA PRO A 62 20.87 0.12 22.25
C PRO A 62 20.18 0.43 20.92
N PRO A 63 20.79 1.27 20.06
CA PRO A 63 20.18 1.61 18.78
C PRO A 63 19.78 0.31 18.07
N PRO A 64 18.57 0.26 17.49
CA PRO A 64 18.11 -0.94 16.82
C PRO A 64 19.13 -1.31 15.74
N ASP A 65 19.35 -2.61 15.60
CA ASP A 65 20.12 -3.16 14.49
C ASP A 65 19.55 -2.65 13.16
N GLU A 66 20.43 -2.30 12.22
CA GLU A 66 20.04 -1.69 10.94
C GLU A 66 19.07 -2.62 10.18
N ALA A 67 19.34 -3.93 10.20
CA ALA A 67 18.45 -4.91 9.57
C ALA A 67 17.06 -4.93 10.23
N ALA A 68 16.97 -4.70 11.55
CA ALA A 68 15.69 -4.58 12.25
C ALA A 68 14.93 -3.31 11.88
N VAL A 69 15.64 -2.19 11.65
CA VAL A 69 15.04 -0.95 11.14
C VAL A 69 14.48 -1.17 9.74
N ILE A 70 15.27 -1.73 8.82
CA ILE A 70 14.83 -2.01 7.44
C ILE A 70 13.64 -2.97 7.44
N ALA A 71 13.65 -4.01 8.28
CA ALA A 71 12.53 -4.94 8.42
C ALA A 71 11.26 -4.25 8.97
N GLN A 72 11.40 -3.30 9.89
CA GLN A 72 10.28 -2.49 10.38
C GLN A 72 9.71 -1.58 9.30
N GLU A 73 10.57 -0.94 8.50
CA GLU A 73 10.13 -0.12 7.38
C GLU A 73 9.42 -0.92 6.30
N TYR A 74 9.95 -2.10 5.99
CA TYR A 74 9.33 -3.03 5.05
C TYR A 74 7.94 -3.45 5.53
N ARG A 75 7.80 -3.81 6.81
CA ARG A 75 6.50 -4.11 7.42
C ARG A 75 5.54 -2.93 7.30
N GLY A 76 6.01 -1.71 7.60
CA GLY A 76 5.21 -0.51 7.42
C GLY A 76 4.73 -0.31 5.97
N ALA A 77 5.59 -0.60 4.99
CA ALA A 77 5.21 -0.52 3.57
C ALA A 77 4.17 -1.58 3.17
N VAL A 78 4.28 -2.79 3.72
CA VAL A 78 3.30 -3.86 3.53
C VAL A 78 1.96 -3.51 4.18
N ASP A 79 1.98 -3.03 5.42
CA ASP A 79 0.79 -2.71 6.21
C ASP A 79 0.04 -1.49 5.64
N ASP A 80 0.76 -0.53 5.06
CA ASP A 80 0.16 0.58 4.31
C ASP A 80 -0.64 0.09 3.10
N GLY A 81 -0.22 -1.04 2.50
CA GLY A 81 -0.97 -1.71 1.47
C GLY A 81 -1.09 -0.90 0.16
N SER A 82 -0.16 0.04 -0.09
CA SER A 82 -0.07 0.82 -1.33
C SER A 82 1.12 0.41 -2.21
N SER A 83 0.99 0.56 -3.52
CA SER A 83 2.09 0.43 -4.49
C SER A 83 3.17 1.46 -4.19
N ALA A 84 2.78 2.70 -3.88
CA ALA A 84 3.69 3.80 -3.55
C ALA A 84 4.58 3.48 -2.34
N ALA A 85 4.06 2.85 -1.30
CA ALA A 85 4.85 2.49 -0.13
C ALA A 85 5.89 1.40 -0.46
N LEU A 86 5.52 0.39 -1.24
CA LEU A 86 6.46 -0.63 -1.72
C LEU A 86 7.51 -0.03 -2.66
N ILE A 87 7.11 0.86 -3.56
CA ILE A 87 8.02 1.59 -4.47
C ILE A 87 9.01 2.43 -3.67
N ARG A 88 8.56 3.16 -2.65
CA ARG A 88 9.43 3.93 -1.75
C ARG A 88 10.42 3.03 -1.01
N PHE A 89 9.96 1.86 -0.56
CA PHE A 89 10.85 0.89 0.08
C PHE A 89 11.96 0.42 -0.87
N ILE A 90 11.60 0.05 -2.12
CA ILE A 90 12.57 -0.35 -3.16
C ILE A 90 13.54 0.80 -3.47
N ALA A 91 13.06 2.03 -3.55
CA ALA A 91 13.87 3.21 -3.82
C ALA A 91 14.93 3.45 -2.73
N ARG A 92 14.58 3.21 -1.46
CA ARG A 92 15.47 3.43 -0.32
C ARG A 92 16.43 2.27 -0.06
N HIS A 93 16.01 1.04 -0.39
CA HIS A 93 16.77 -0.18 -0.10
C HIS A 93 16.94 -1.08 -1.35
N PRO A 94 17.43 -0.57 -2.49
CA PRO A 94 17.33 -1.27 -3.78
C PRO A 94 18.03 -2.63 -3.83
N ASP A 95 19.08 -2.80 -3.04
CA ASP A 95 19.94 -4.00 -3.00
C ASP A 95 19.65 -4.92 -1.81
N HIS A 96 18.67 -4.57 -0.96
CA HIS A 96 18.32 -5.37 0.20
C HIS A 96 17.45 -6.58 -0.18
N ALA A 97 17.60 -7.70 0.52
CA ALA A 97 16.84 -8.93 0.24
C ALA A 97 15.31 -8.72 0.31
N LEU A 98 14.83 -7.86 1.20
CA LEU A 98 13.41 -7.50 1.30
C LEU A 98 12.91 -6.66 0.13
N ALA A 99 13.78 -5.97 -0.62
CA ALA A 99 13.34 -5.22 -1.80
C ALA A 99 12.90 -6.17 -2.91
N GLU A 100 13.51 -7.35 -3.00
CA GLU A 100 13.08 -8.38 -3.94
C GLU A 100 11.68 -8.93 -3.60
N GLU A 101 11.39 -9.09 -2.31
CA GLU A 101 10.02 -9.40 -1.87
C GLU A 101 9.06 -8.23 -2.15
N ALA A 102 9.48 -6.98 -1.93
CA ALA A 102 8.68 -5.80 -2.27
C ALA A 102 8.36 -5.74 -3.77
N ARG A 103 9.32 -6.06 -4.65
CA ARG A 103 9.11 -6.17 -6.11
C ARG A 103 8.07 -7.22 -6.45
N ARG A 104 8.18 -8.43 -5.87
CA ARG A 104 7.19 -9.50 -6.07
C ARG A 104 5.79 -9.06 -5.67
N ARG A 105 5.65 -8.43 -4.50
CA ARG A 105 4.37 -7.93 -4.02
C ARG A 105 3.82 -6.83 -4.91
N LEU A 106 4.67 -5.90 -5.34
CA LEU A 106 4.29 -4.82 -6.23
C LEU A 106 3.80 -5.36 -7.59
N ALA A 107 4.43 -6.41 -8.13
CA ALA A 107 4.00 -7.04 -9.38
C ALA A 107 2.57 -7.63 -9.31
N LEU A 108 2.13 -8.06 -8.12
CA LEU A 108 0.77 -8.58 -7.90
C LEU A 108 -0.29 -7.47 -7.84
N ARG A 109 0.11 -6.20 -7.75
CA ARG A 109 -0.82 -5.08 -7.62
C ARG A 109 -1.18 -4.51 -8.99
N THR A 110 -2.43 -4.64 -9.40
CA THR A 110 -2.90 -4.11 -10.70
C THR A 110 -3.55 -2.74 -10.58
N GLU A 111 -4.21 -2.49 -9.46
CA GLU A 111 -4.96 -1.26 -9.23
C GLU A 111 -4.05 -0.08 -8.86
N PRO A 112 -4.41 1.15 -9.28
CA PRO A 112 -3.81 2.36 -8.72
C PRO A 112 -4.15 2.51 -7.24
N ASP A 113 -3.24 3.13 -6.50
CA ASP A 113 -3.48 3.42 -5.10
C ASP A 113 -4.58 4.48 -4.96
N GLY A 114 -5.58 4.19 -4.13
CA GLY A 114 -6.61 5.16 -3.75
C GLY A 114 -6.16 6.16 -2.69
N ARG A 115 -5.00 5.93 -2.06
CA ARG A 115 -4.45 6.79 -1.01
C ARG A 115 -3.68 7.95 -1.61
N SER A 116 -4.03 9.17 -1.23
CA SER A 116 -3.26 10.36 -1.63
C SER A 116 -1.89 10.37 -0.96
N LEU A 117 -0.85 10.67 -1.73
CA LEU A 117 0.53 10.89 -1.26
C LEU A 117 0.83 12.36 -0.94
N ALA A 118 -0.22 13.14 -0.61
CA ALA A 118 -0.07 14.56 -0.34
C ALA A 118 0.95 14.82 0.78
N GLY A 119 1.94 15.67 0.50
CA GLY A 119 3.02 16.02 1.43
C GLY A 119 4.31 15.23 1.25
N ASP A 120 4.34 14.21 0.40
CA ASP A 120 5.58 13.54 0.02
C ASP A 120 6.27 14.27 -1.15
N PRO A 121 7.55 14.66 -1.03
CA PRO A 121 8.27 15.34 -2.10
C PRO A 121 8.37 14.51 -3.39
N ASP A 122 8.40 13.18 -3.27
CA ASP A 122 8.60 12.25 -4.38
C ASP A 122 7.29 11.59 -4.84
N ALA A 123 6.13 12.07 -4.36
CA ALA A 123 4.80 11.56 -4.71
C ALA A 123 4.59 11.43 -6.23
N ALA A 124 5.03 12.43 -6.99
CA ALA A 124 4.92 12.44 -8.45
C ALA A 124 5.81 11.36 -9.09
N VAL A 125 7.00 11.13 -8.53
CA VAL A 125 7.95 10.13 -9.00
C VAL A 125 7.39 8.73 -8.77
N TYR A 126 6.87 8.45 -7.57
CA TYR A 126 6.24 7.16 -7.26
C TYR A 126 5.04 6.87 -8.17
N SER A 127 4.19 7.88 -8.39
CA SER A 127 3.03 7.75 -9.29
C SER A 127 3.44 7.51 -10.75
N ALA A 128 4.49 8.18 -11.22
CA ALA A 128 5.00 8.00 -12.58
C ALA A 128 5.66 6.63 -12.77
N PHE A 129 6.39 6.13 -11.77
CA PHE A 129 6.95 4.78 -11.80
C PHE A 129 5.84 3.72 -11.83
N ASP A 130 4.83 3.88 -10.98
CA ASP A 130 3.69 2.96 -10.93
C ASP A 130 2.87 2.98 -12.25
N ALA A 131 2.76 4.15 -12.89
CA ALA A 131 2.17 4.26 -14.22
C ALA A 131 2.99 3.53 -15.30
N ALA A 132 4.32 3.68 -15.29
CA ALA A 132 5.20 2.96 -16.21
C ALA A 132 5.09 1.44 -16.03
N ARG A 133 5.02 0.99 -14.77
CA ARG A 133 4.83 -0.41 -14.41
C ARG A 133 3.52 -0.98 -14.94
N ARG A 134 2.40 -0.27 -14.74
CA ARG A 134 1.10 -0.70 -15.27
C ARG A 134 1.01 -0.69 -16.79
N ALA A 135 1.74 0.22 -17.46
CA ALA A 135 1.86 0.18 -18.91
C ALA A 135 2.59 -1.09 -19.40
N GLY A 136 3.44 -1.68 -18.55
CA GLY A 136 4.03 -3.00 -18.78
C GLY A 136 4.95 -3.08 -19.99
N THR A 137 5.52 -1.95 -20.43
CA THR A 137 6.38 -1.89 -21.62
C THR A 137 7.78 -1.41 -21.29
N ALA A 138 8.78 -1.97 -21.97
CA ALA A 138 10.16 -1.52 -21.85
C ALA A 138 10.32 -0.04 -22.21
N ARG A 139 9.48 0.48 -23.12
CA ARG A 139 9.47 1.91 -23.49
C ARG A 139 9.04 2.79 -22.31
N ALA A 140 7.93 2.47 -21.65
CA ALA A 140 7.43 3.28 -20.54
C ALA A 140 8.45 3.40 -19.40
N TYR A 141 9.16 2.31 -19.11
CA TYR A 141 10.24 2.33 -18.12
C TYR A 141 11.45 3.17 -18.56
N ARG A 142 11.88 3.10 -19.83
CA ARG A 142 12.96 3.96 -20.34
C ARG A 142 12.59 5.44 -20.36
N ASP A 143 11.36 5.76 -20.70
CA ASP A 143 10.84 7.13 -20.69
C ASP A 143 10.84 7.68 -19.24
N PHE A 144 10.44 6.86 -18.26
CA PHE A 144 10.55 7.19 -16.83
C PHE A 144 12.01 7.42 -16.42
N ALA A 145 12.92 6.49 -16.72
CA ALA A 145 14.32 6.57 -16.34
C ALA A 145 14.99 7.83 -16.91
N SER A 146 14.64 8.21 -18.14
CA SER A 146 15.15 9.44 -18.78
C SER A 146 14.63 10.71 -18.10
N THR A 147 13.36 10.71 -17.68
CA THR A 147 12.72 11.86 -17.04
C THR A 147 13.24 12.08 -15.61
N TYR A 148 13.45 10.99 -14.86
CA TYR A 148 13.86 11.02 -13.45
C TYR A 148 15.27 10.45 -13.24
N ALA A 149 16.21 10.78 -14.13
CA ALA A 149 17.54 10.16 -14.18
C ALA A 149 18.34 10.24 -12.86
N ASN A 150 18.10 11.26 -12.03
CA ASN A 150 18.78 11.44 -10.75
C ASN A 150 18.09 10.75 -9.56
N HIS A 151 16.95 10.09 -9.79
CA HIS A 151 16.19 9.41 -8.74
C HIS A 151 16.61 7.92 -8.67
N PRO A 152 16.72 7.30 -7.48
CA PRO A 152 17.11 5.89 -7.33
C PRO A 152 16.22 4.89 -8.11
N LEU A 153 14.96 5.26 -8.39
CA LEU A 153 14.06 4.45 -9.22
C LEU A 153 14.43 4.43 -10.72
N ALA A 154 15.30 5.32 -11.21
CA ALA A 154 15.73 5.27 -12.60
C ALA A 154 16.47 3.96 -12.91
N ALA A 155 17.40 3.56 -12.03
CA ALA A 155 18.09 2.28 -12.15
C ALA A 155 17.12 1.08 -12.04
N GLU A 156 16.11 1.17 -11.17
CA GLU A 156 15.06 0.13 -11.10
C GLU A 156 14.25 0.08 -12.40
N ALA A 157 13.87 1.22 -12.97
CA ALA A 157 13.15 1.27 -14.24
C ALA A 157 13.99 0.68 -15.38
N GLU A 158 15.29 0.96 -15.44
CA GLU A 158 16.19 0.35 -16.42
C GLU A 158 16.27 -1.17 -16.25
N ARG A 159 16.38 -1.67 -15.00
CA ARG A 159 16.31 -3.12 -14.72
C ARG A 159 15.02 -3.74 -15.27
N GLN A 160 13.87 -3.12 -15.01
CA GLN A 160 12.58 -3.60 -15.51
C GLN A 160 12.48 -3.52 -17.04
N ALA A 161 13.05 -2.48 -17.66
CA ALA A 161 13.06 -2.35 -19.11
C ALA A 161 13.87 -3.46 -19.78
N LEU A 162 15.02 -3.86 -19.20
CA LEU A 162 15.86 -4.95 -19.68
C LEU A 162 15.16 -6.31 -19.54
N ALA A 163 14.41 -6.51 -18.45
CA ALA A 163 13.66 -7.75 -18.21
C ALA A 163 12.51 -7.98 -19.21
N LEU A 164 12.09 -6.93 -19.93
CA LEU A 164 11.01 -6.96 -20.92
C LEU A 164 11.50 -6.97 -22.39
N GLN A 165 12.81 -7.09 -22.62
CA GLN A 165 13.39 -7.26 -23.94
C GLN A 165 13.31 -8.71 -24.41
#